data_AF-A0A7S1Z9E3-F1
#
_entry.id   AF-A0A7S1Z9E3-F1
#
_cell.length_a   1.000
_cell.length_b   1.000
_cell.length_c   1.000
_cell.angle_alpha   90.00
_cell.angle_beta   90.00
_cell.angle_gamma   90.00
#
_symmetry.space_group_name_H-M   'P 1'
#
loop_
_entity.id
_entity.type
_entity.pdbx_description
1 polymer ?
#
loop_
_entity_poly.entity_id
_entity_poly.type
_entity_poly.pdbx_seq_one_letter_code
_entity_poly.pdbx_strand_id
1 'polypeptide(L)'
;SVVVTLAAAASMPLFGALVDYTDRRRAVGLWTAVALCLLNGAQSFVSESTWPAVLLLLMLTNFLYVAHTTTVLAYLPEMTNDEGELSGYTAWFSIVHFVVV
;
A
#
# COMPACT_ATOMS: atom_id res chain seq x y z
N SER A 1 -8.59 -9.54 -9.55
CA SER A 1 -9.49 -8.97 -10.57
C SER A 1 -8.79 -7.87 -11.36
N VAL A 2 -8.52 -8.11 -12.65
CA VAL A 2 -7.78 -7.19 -13.54
C VAL A 2 -8.41 -5.78 -13.60
N VAL A 3 -9.74 -5.69 -13.51
CA VAL A 3 -10.49 -4.43 -13.51
C VAL A 3 -10.13 -3.53 -12.33
N VAL A 4 -9.95 -4.11 -11.14
CA VAL A 4 -9.59 -3.34 -9.92
C VAL A 4 -8.18 -2.80 -10.02
N THR A 5 -7.24 -3.62 -10.51
CA THR A 5 -5.86 -3.18 -10.71
C THR A 5 -5.74 -2.14 -11.82
N LEU A 6 -6.56 -2.20 -12.87
CA LEU A 6 -6.63 -1.16 -13.89
C LEU A 6 -7.21 0.15 -13.34
N ALA A 7 -8.30 0.09 -12.57
CA ALA A 7 -8.87 1.25 -11.91
C ALA A 7 -7.89 1.86 -10.88
N ALA A 8 -7.19 1.01 -10.11
CA ALA A 8 -6.16 1.43 -9.18
C ALA A 8 -4.99 2.09 -9.91
N ALA A 9 -4.50 1.49 -11.01
CA ALA A 9 -3.45 2.07 -11.84
C ALA A 9 -3.86 3.43 -12.43
N ALA A 10 -5.11 3.59 -12.88
CA ALA A 10 -5.63 4.87 -13.36
C ALA A 10 -5.72 5.93 -12.24
N SER A 11 -5.93 5.50 -10.99
CA SER A 11 -5.95 6.39 -9.82
C SER A 11 -4.58 6.69 -9.22
N MET A 12 -3.53 5.92 -9.56
CA MET A 12 -2.17 6.12 -9.05
C MET A 12 -1.63 7.55 -9.25
N PRO A 13 -1.81 8.23 -10.41
CA PRO A 13 -1.37 9.61 -10.57
C PRO A 13 -2.03 10.59 -9.59
N LEU A 14 -3.30 10.33 -9.23
CA LEU A 14 -4.02 11.13 -8.25
C LEU A 14 -3.43 10.96 -6.85
N PHE A 15 -3.08 9.72 -6.47
CA PHE A 15 -2.40 9.45 -5.20
C PHE A 15 -0.97 9.98 -5.18
N GLY A 16 -0.24 9.87 -6.29
CA GLY A 16 1.07 10.48 -6.46
C GLY A 16 1.00 11.99 -6.24
N ALA A 17 0.05 12.67 -6.87
CA ALA A 17 -0.19 14.09 -6.66
C ALA A 17 -0.59 14.41 -5.21
N LEU A 18 -1.47 13.62 -4.58
CA LEU A 18 -1.88 13.83 -3.18
C LEU A 18 -0.69 13.72 -2.21
N VAL A 19 0.18 12.74 -2.41
CA VAL A 19 1.43 12.59 -1.67
C VAL A 19 2.36 13.75 -1.96
N ASP A 20 2.44 14.17 -3.22
CA ASP A 20 3.34 15.23 -3.63
C ASP A 20 3.01 16.58 -3.00
N TYR A 21 1.71 16.91 -2.92
CA TYR A 21 1.19 18.14 -2.33
C TYR A 21 1.01 18.09 -0.80
N THR A 22 1.26 16.94 -0.16
CA THR A 22 1.16 16.81 1.30
C THR A 22 2.54 16.86 1.93
N ASP A 23 2.85 17.90 2.71
CA ASP A 23 4.10 18.03 3.50
C ASP A 23 4.31 16.91 4.55
N ARG A 24 3.35 15.99 4.69
CA ARG A 24 3.29 14.93 5.70
C ARG A 24 3.23 13.53 5.07
N ARG A 25 4.02 13.29 4.03
CA ARG A 25 4.10 12.00 3.29
C ARG A 25 4.27 10.78 4.21
N ARG A 26 5.10 10.90 5.26
CA ARG A 26 5.28 9.86 6.29
C ARG A 26 3.99 9.55 7.06
N ALA A 27 3.19 10.56 7.37
CA ALA A 27 1.90 10.36 8.03
C ALA A 27 0.91 9.67 7.08
N VAL A 28 0.91 10.01 5.79
CA VAL A 28 0.08 9.33 4.78
C VAL A 28 0.45 7.85 4.69
N GLY A 29 1.74 7.52 4.66
CA GLY A 29 2.23 6.14 4.70
C GLY A 29 1.79 5.38 5.96
N LEU A 30 1.88 6.01 7.13
CA LEU A 30 1.41 5.43 8.40
C LEU A 30 -0.10 5.18 8.41
N TRP A 31 -0.90 6.17 8.04
CA TRP A 31 -2.36 6.06 8.05
C TRP A 31 -2.87 5.01 7.05
N THR A 32 -2.25 4.94 5.87
CA THR A 32 -2.58 3.92 4.88
C THR A 32 -2.19 2.51 5.35
N ALA A 33 -1.05 2.34 6.02
CA ALA A 33 -0.66 1.07 6.63
C ALA A 33 -1.63 0.62 7.73
N VAL A 34 -2.01 1.54 8.64
CA VAL A 34 -2.99 1.25 9.71
C VAL A 34 -4.34 0.85 9.12
N ALA A 35 -4.82 1.58 8.12
CA ALA A 35 -6.07 1.26 7.45
C ALA A 35 -6.03 -0.11 6.75
N LEU A 36 -4.92 -0.47 6.10
CA LEU A 36 -4.73 -1.81 5.51
C LEU A 36 -4.74 -2.91 6.56
N CYS A 37 -4.11 -2.69 7.71
CA CYS A 37 -4.07 -3.65 8.81
C CYS A 37 -5.48 -3.92 9.35
N LEU A 38 -6.27 -2.86 9.57
CA LEU A 38 -7.66 -2.97 10.02
C LEU A 38 -8.56 -3.68 8.99
N LEU A 39 -8.41 -3.35 7.71
CA LEU A 39 -9.18 -4.00 6.64
C LEU A 39 -8.87 -5.48 6.50
N ASN A 40 -7.59 -5.88 6.57
CA ASN A 40 -7.20 -7.30 6.55
C ASN A 40 -7.67 -8.02 7.83
N GLY A 41 -7.58 -7.36 8.99
CA GLY A 41 -8.13 -7.87 10.24
C GLY A 41 -9.64 -8.13 10.13
N ALA A 42 -10.40 -7.18 9.57
CA ALA A 42 -11.83 -7.34 9.35
C ALA A 42 -12.17 -8.49 8.38
N GLN A 43 -11.38 -8.67 7.32
CA GLN A 43 -11.54 -9.79 6.38
C GLN A 43 -11.25 -11.16 7.00
N SER A 44 -10.43 -11.20 8.06
CA SER A 44 -10.12 -12.44 8.77
C SER A 44 -11.33 -13.05 9.48
N PHE A 45 -12.39 -12.26 9.71
CA PHE A 45 -13.66 -12.71 10.30
C PHE A 45 -14.71 -13.10 9.24
N VAL A 46 -14.29 -13.50 8.05
CA VAL A 46 -15.18 -13.96 6.98
C VAL A 46 -15.98 -15.20 7.40
N SER A 47 -17.28 -15.20 7.08
CA SER A 47 -18.21 -16.31 7.32
C SER A 47 -19.07 -16.53 6.07
N GLU A 48 -19.74 -17.69 5.97
CA GLU A 48 -20.65 -18.02 4.87
C GLU A 48 -21.78 -17.00 4.66
N SER A 49 -22.13 -16.21 5.68
CA SER A 49 -23.14 -15.15 5.56
C SER A 49 -22.56 -13.79 5.12
N THR A 50 -21.25 -13.57 5.30
CA THR A 50 -20.60 -12.26 5.09
C THR A 50 -19.70 -12.20 3.84
N TRP A 51 -19.55 -13.30 3.11
CA TRP A 51 -18.70 -13.36 1.91
C TRP A 51 -18.93 -12.24 0.87
N PRO A 52 -20.16 -11.76 0.59
CA PRO A 52 -20.35 -10.69 -0.39
C PRO A 52 -19.80 -9.35 0.11
N ALA A 53 -19.93 -9.07 1.41
CA ALA A 53 -19.38 -7.87 2.03
C ALA A 53 -17.86 -7.94 2.10
N VAL A 54 -17.30 -9.12 2.33
CA VAL A 54 -15.84 -9.37 2.32
C VAL A 54 -15.27 -9.16 0.92
N LEU A 55 -15.98 -9.50 -0.15
CA LEU A 55 -15.54 -9.19 -1.52
C LEU A 55 -15.43 -7.69 -1.78
N LEU A 56 -16.37 -6.88 -1.30
CA LEU A 56 -16.29 -5.42 -1.42
C LEU A 56 -15.10 -4.86 -0.62
N LEU A 57 -14.91 -5.35 0.61
CA LEU A 57 -13.74 -5.02 1.43
C LEU A 57 -12.44 -5.41 0.75
N LEU A 58 -12.40 -6.56 0.07
CA LEU A 58 -11.23 -7.04 -0.67
C LEU A 58 -10.88 -6.10 -1.82
N MET A 59 -11.89 -5.63 -2.58
CA MET A 59 -11.69 -4.66 -3.66
C MET A 59 -11.12 -3.34 -3.13
N LEU A 60 -11.68 -2.84 -2.03
CA LEU A 60 -11.21 -1.61 -1.37
C LEU A 60 -9.77 -1.77 -0.84
N THR A 61 -9.47 -2.92 -0.25
CA THR A 61 -8.14 -3.21 0.32
C THR A 61 -7.08 -3.26 -0.77
N ASN A 62 -7.39 -3.90 -1.91
CA ASN A 62 -6.46 -3.97 -3.03
C ASN A 62 -6.19 -2.59 -3.64
N PHE A 63 -7.21 -1.73 -3.71
CA PHE A 63 -7.07 -0.35 -4.13
C PHE A 63 -6.17 0.46 -3.17
N LEU A 64 -6.44 0.35 -1.86
CA LEU A 64 -5.66 1.03 -0.83
C LEU A 64 -4.21 0.54 -0.78
N TYR A 65 -3.98 -0.74 -1.06
CA TYR A 65 -2.65 -1.35 -1.11
C TYR A 65 -1.81 -0.71 -2.22
N VAL A 66 -2.39 -0.49 -3.40
CA VAL A 66 -1.73 0.19 -4.51
C VAL A 66 -1.42 1.66 -4.18
N ALA A 67 -2.32 2.35 -3.49
CA ALA A 67 -2.05 3.71 -3.01
C ALA A 67 -0.91 3.73 -2.00
N HIS A 68 -0.91 2.80 -1.03
CA HIS A 68 0.13 2.66 -0.02
C HIS A 68 1.51 2.38 -0.63
N THR A 69 1.62 1.41 -1.54
CA THR A 69 2.90 1.09 -2.20
C THR A 69 3.47 2.28 -2.95
N THR A 70 2.61 3.07 -3.61
CA THR A 70 3.02 4.31 -4.28
C THR A 70 3.59 5.33 -3.28
N THR A 71 2.96 5.49 -2.11
CA THR A 71 3.45 6.39 -1.05
C THR A 71 4.79 5.93 -0.47
N VAL A 72 4.98 4.62 -0.30
CA VAL A 72 6.23 4.03 0.22
C VAL A 72 7.37 4.25 -0.77
N LEU A 73 7.12 4.02 -2.06
CA LEU A 73 8.12 4.25 -3.11
C LEU A 73 8.50 5.71 -3.27
N ALA A 74 7.58 6.65 -3.03
CA ALA A 74 7.87 8.08 -3.04
C ALA A 74 8.72 8.53 -1.84
N TYR A 75 8.51 7.92 -0.67
CA TYR A 75 9.24 8.25 0.56
C TYR A 75 10.63 7.60 0.65
N LEU A 76 10.80 6.39 0.10
CA LEU A 76 12.05 5.64 0.18
C LEU A 76 13.31 6.45 -0.21
N PRO A 77 13.34 7.15 -1.37
CA PRO A 77 14.49 7.96 -1.76
C PRO A 77 14.70 9.21 -0.89
N GLU A 78 13.72 9.63 -0.10
CA GLU A 78 13.90 10.75 0.86
C GLU A 78 14.66 10.31 2.13
N MET A 79 14.87 9.01 2.35
CA MET A 79 15.53 8.50 3.57
C MET A 79 17.06 8.60 3.53
N THR A 80 17.66 8.60 2.35
CA THR A 80 19.11 8.70 2.16
C THR A 80 19.43 9.43 0.86
N ASN A 81 20.54 10.17 0.84
CA ASN A 81 21.02 10.83 -0.38
C ASN A 81 21.95 9.93 -1.19
N ASP A 82 22.27 8.73 -0.69
CA ASP A 82 23.14 7.76 -1.37
C ASP A 82 22.30 6.65 -2.02
N GLU A 83 22.32 6.61 -3.36
CA GLU A 83 21.62 5.61 -4.16
C GLU A 83 22.06 4.16 -3.84
N GLY A 84 23.34 3.97 -3.46
CA GLY A 84 23.89 2.68 -3.10
C GLY A 84 23.30 2.13 -1.79
N GLU A 85 23.11 3.01 -0.79
CA GLU A 85 22.45 2.64 0.46
C GLU A 85 20.95 2.39 0.27
N LEU A 86 20.27 3.20 -0.56
CA LEU A 86 18.85 3.03 -0.86
C LEU A 86 18.57 1.66 -1.50
N SER A 87 19.41 1.27 -2.46
CA SER A 87 19.40 -0.06 -3.07
C SER A 87 19.55 -1.16 -2.01
N GLY A 88 20.51 -1.01 -1.10
CA GLY A 88 20.74 -1.95 0.00
C GLY A 88 19.53 -2.11 0.93
N TYR A 89 18.91 -1.00 1.37
CA TYR A 89 17.72 -1.04 2.22
C TYR A 89 16.52 -1.67 1.51
N THR A 90 16.32 -1.35 0.24
CA THR A 90 15.23 -1.91 -0.57
C THR A 90 15.43 -3.41 -0.79
N ALA A 91 16.66 -3.84 -1.06
CA ALA A 91 17.02 -5.25 -1.22
C ALA A 91 16.79 -6.02 0.08
N TRP A 92 17.25 -5.48 1.21
CA TRP A 92 17.00 -6.10 2.51
C TRP A 92 15.48 -6.18 2.77
N PHE A 93 14.75 -5.08 2.69
CA PHE A 93 13.30 -5.10 2.89
C PHE A 93 12.58 -6.14 2.01
N SER A 94 12.99 -6.27 0.74
CA SER A 94 12.44 -7.26 -0.19
C SER A 94 12.74 -8.70 0.24
N ILE A 95 13.96 -8.96 0.73
CA ILE A 95 14.33 -10.29 1.26
C ILE A 95 13.50 -10.63 2.50
N VAL A 96 13.31 -9.68 3.45
CA VAL A 96 12.41 -9.91 4.61
C VAL A 96 11.04 -10.35 4.10
N HIS A 97 10.49 -9.56 3.17
CA HIS A 97 9.13 -9.72 2.71
C HIS A 97 8.92 -11.08 2.07
N PHE A 98 9.86 -11.55 1.24
CA PHE A 98 9.81 -12.88 0.62
C PHE A 98 10.00 -14.05 1.60
N VAL A 99 10.65 -13.84 2.75
CA VAL A 99 10.90 -14.91 3.73
C VAL A 99 9.76 -15.03 4.74
N VAL A 100 9.11 -13.92 5.08
CA VAL A 100 8.05 -13.85 6.10
C VAL A 100 6.65 -14.12 5.52
N VAL A 101 6.43 -13.84 4.23
CA VAL A 101 5.16 -14.04 3.51
C VAL A 101 5.27 -15.20 2.53
#